data_AF-A0A7G8BMC5-F1
#
_entry.id   AF-A0A7G8BMC5-F1
#
_cell.length_a   1.000
_cell.length_b   1.000
_cell.length_c   1.000
_cell.angle_alpha   90.00
_cell.angle_beta   90.00
_cell.angle_gamma   90.00
#
_symmetry.space_group_name_H-M   'P 1'
#
loop_
_entity.id
_entity.type
_entity.pdbx_description
1 polymer ?
#
loop_
_entity_poly.entity_id
_entity_poly.type
_entity_poly.pdbx_seq_one_letter_code
_entity_poly.pdbx_strand_id
1 'polypeptide(L)'
;MEGKGWTFITMPKAASEKLPKRGRIAIQGTINGFAFKTSAFPDGEGSHQFMVNGTMRAGAKAAVGDTATFIIETAGDAVEFEVPDYLNAALKKSVKASAQWVKITPKAKAEWATWITSSKKEETRTARVAKTIERLAKGDKRPSE
;
A
#
# COMPACT_ATOMS: atom_id res chain seq x y z
N MET A 1 -8.29 34.60 12.20
CA MET A 1 -7.09 33.78 11.93
C MET A 1 -7.56 32.41 11.47
N GLU A 2 -7.91 32.25 10.20
CA GLU A 2 -8.46 31.00 9.67
C GLU A 2 -7.48 30.44 8.65
N GLY A 3 -6.97 29.22 8.88
CA GLY A 3 -6.16 28.57 7.83
C GLY A 3 -5.04 27.63 8.24
N LYS A 4 -4.85 27.26 9.52
CA LYS A 4 -3.79 26.31 9.93
C LYS A 4 -4.23 25.25 10.95
N GLY A 5 -5.52 24.96 11.08
CA GLY A 5 -6.04 23.93 11.98
C GLY A 5 -6.02 22.55 11.33
N TRP A 6 -5.40 21.57 12.00
CA TRP A 6 -5.47 20.15 11.65
C TRP A 6 -6.87 19.68 12.00
N THR A 7 -7.68 19.28 11.00
CA THR A 7 -9.00 18.68 11.27
C THR A 7 -8.83 17.16 11.27
N PHE A 8 -9.29 16.53 12.34
CA PHE A 8 -9.32 15.07 12.43
C PHE A 8 -10.75 14.58 12.23
N ILE A 9 -10.87 13.47 11.50
CA ILE A 9 -12.12 12.75 11.33
C ILE A 9 -11.94 11.38 11.97
N THR A 10 -12.83 11.06 12.91
CA THR A 10 -12.93 9.72 13.48
C THR A 10 -13.83 8.87 12.60
N MET A 11 -13.31 7.74 12.15
CA MET A 11 -14.07 6.79 11.35
C MET A 11 -15.09 6.05 12.23
N PRO A 12 -16.31 5.77 11.74
CA PRO A 12 -17.22 4.87 12.43
C PRO A 12 -16.58 3.49 12.64
N LYS A 13 -16.82 2.85 13.80
CA LYS A 13 -16.22 1.56 14.16
C LYS A 13 -16.45 0.48 13.08
N ALA A 14 -17.65 0.40 12.52
CA ALA A 14 -17.98 -0.54 11.46
C ALA A 14 -17.18 -0.32 10.16
N ALA A 15 -16.71 0.90 9.87
CA ALA A 15 -15.82 1.18 8.75
C ALA A 15 -14.37 0.84 9.09
N SER A 16 -13.94 1.16 10.32
CA SER A 16 -12.61 0.84 10.85
C SER A 16 -12.33 -0.68 10.88
N GLU A 17 -13.32 -1.50 11.26
CA GLU A 17 -13.19 -2.96 11.32
C GLU A 17 -12.91 -3.63 9.97
N LYS A 18 -13.27 -2.98 8.86
CA LYS A 18 -12.99 -3.47 7.51
C LYS A 18 -11.53 -3.24 7.09
N LEU A 19 -10.77 -2.46 7.84
CA LEU A 19 -9.37 -2.20 7.55
C LEU A 19 -8.50 -3.40 7.97
N PRO A 20 -7.45 -3.73 7.20
CA PRO A 20 -6.71 -4.99 7.35
C PRO A 20 -5.81 -5.05 8.59
N LYS A 21 -5.59 -3.93 9.27
CA LYS A 21 -4.66 -3.80 10.40
C LYS A 21 -5.21 -2.83 11.44
N ARG A 22 -4.77 -2.98 12.69
CA ARG A 22 -5.06 -2.05 13.80
C ARG A 22 -4.01 -0.94 13.95
N GLY A 23 -3.25 -0.67 12.90
CA GLY A 23 -2.11 0.26 12.92
C GLY A 23 -2.29 1.39 11.91
N ARG A 24 -1.20 2.12 11.63
CA ARG A 24 -1.24 3.16 10.60
C ARG A 24 -1.42 2.52 9.21
N ILE A 25 -2.45 2.94 8.48
CA ILE A 25 -2.86 2.37 7.19
C ILE A 25 -2.99 3.50 6.18
N ALA A 26 -2.40 3.31 4.99
CA ALA A 26 -2.64 4.22 3.88
C ALA A 26 -4.07 4.02 3.36
N ILE A 27 -4.80 5.12 3.25
CA ILE A 27 -6.17 5.15 2.73
C ILE A 27 -6.26 6.14 1.57
N GLN A 28 -7.18 5.87 0.66
CA GLN A 28 -7.54 6.78 -0.42
C GLN A 28 -9.05 6.76 -0.63
N GLY A 29 -9.54 7.73 -1.39
CA GLY A 29 -10.93 7.77 -1.80
C GLY A 29 -11.37 9.18 -2.08
N THR A 30 -12.62 9.52 -1.76
CA THR A 30 -13.18 10.84 -2.05
C THR A 30 -13.89 11.47 -0.85
N ILE A 31 -13.84 12.80 -0.77
CA ILE A 31 -14.63 13.63 0.15
C ILE A 31 -15.52 14.53 -0.71
N ASN A 32 -16.84 14.34 -0.68
CA ASN A 32 -17.78 15.03 -1.59
C ASN A 32 -17.35 14.97 -3.07
N GLY A 33 -16.75 13.84 -3.49
CA GLY A 33 -16.22 13.64 -4.85
C GLY A 33 -14.79 14.16 -5.07
N PHE A 34 -14.19 14.89 -4.14
CA PHE A 34 -12.79 15.31 -4.22
C PHE A 34 -11.85 14.18 -3.80
N ALA A 35 -10.98 13.74 -4.71
CA ALA A 35 -10.05 12.65 -4.46
C ALA A 35 -9.00 13.02 -3.39
N PHE A 36 -8.69 12.07 -2.50
CA PHE A 36 -7.66 12.24 -1.48
C PHE A 36 -6.88 10.95 -1.24
N LYS A 37 -5.67 11.12 -0.70
CA LYS A 37 -4.84 10.04 -0.17
C LYS A 37 -4.19 10.50 1.13
N THR A 38 -4.28 9.69 2.17
CA THR A 38 -3.74 10.01 3.51
C THR A 38 -3.45 8.74 4.30
N SER A 39 -3.06 8.88 5.57
CA SER A 39 -2.95 7.74 6.49
C SER A 39 -4.00 7.82 7.59
N ALA A 40 -4.75 6.74 7.75
CA ALA A 40 -5.53 6.46 8.94
C ALA A 40 -4.60 5.90 10.03
N PHE A 41 -4.82 6.28 11.28
CA PHE A 41 -4.07 5.80 12.44
C PHE A 41 -5.04 5.52 13.60
N PRO A 42 -4.65 4.66 14.56
CA PRO A 42 -5.54 4.30 15.67
C PRO A 42 -5.96 5.53 16.47
N ASP A 43 -7.21 5.59 16.89
CA ASP A 43 -7.71 6.62 17.80
C ASP A 43 -7.46 6.29 19.28
N GLY A 44 -7.11 5.04 19.59
CA GLY A 44 -6.92 4.53 20.95
C GLY A 44 -8.18 3.87 21.54
N GLU A 45 -9.33 4.01 20.90
CA GLU A 45 -10.64 3.49 21.34
C GLU A 45 -11.17 2.34 20.46
N GLY A 46 -10.28 1.76 19.65
CA GLY A 46 -10.57 0.66 18.74
C GLY A 46 -11.08 1.09 17.36
N SER A 47 -11.09 2.40 17.07
CA SER A 47 -11.31 2.92 15.72
C SER A 47 -10.03 3.47 15.07
N HIS A 48 -10.20 4.05 13.89
CA HIS A 48 -9.17 4.80 13.21
C HIS A 48 -9.63 6.25 13.01
N GLN A 49 -8.68 7.17 13.03
CA GLN A 49 -8.86 8.56 12.66
C GLN A 49 -7.85 8.96 11.57
N PHE A 50 -8.17 9.99 10.80
CA PHE A 50 -7.24 10.56 9.82
C PHE A 50 -7.38 12.07 9.75
N MET A 51 -6.33 12.72 9.27
CA MET A 51 -6.30 14.17 9.12
C MET A 51 -6.85 14.59 7.76
N VAL A 52 -7.72 15.61 7.77
CA VAL A 52 -8.20 16.35 6.61
C VAL A 52 -7.51 17.71 6.60
N ASN A 53 -6.63 17.93 5.61
CA ASN A 53 -5.86 19.16 5.50
C ASN A 53 -6.66 20.27 4.77
N GLY A 54 -6.08 21.47 4.70
CA GLY A 54 -6.73 22.61 4.03
C GLY A 54 -7.07 22.35 2.55
N THR A 55 -6.20 21.64 1.83
CA THR A 55 -6.42 21.28 0.42
C THR A 55 -7.63 20.35 0.26
N MET A 56 -7.75 19.35 1.12
CA MET A 56 -8.89 18.42 1.12
C MET A 56 -10.19 19.16 1.45
N ARG A 57 -10.19 20.04 2.45
CA ARG A 57 -11.37 20.86 2.79
C ARG A 57 -11.79 21.78 1.64
N ALA A 58 -10.84 22.48 1.05
CA ALA A 58 -11.10 23.38 -0.08
C ALA A 58 -11.61 22.61 -1.30
N GLY A 59 -10.98 21.48 -1.64
CA GLY A 59 -11.38 20.63 -2.76
C GLY A 59 -12.75 19.99 -2.58
N ALA A 60 -13.07 19.56 -1.36
CA ALA A 60 -14.38 19.00 -0.99
C ALA A 60 -15.47 20.05 -0.78
N LYS A 61 -15.12 21.35 -0.84
CA LYS A 61 -15.99 22.48 -0.49
C LYS A 61 -16.68 22.29 0.87
N ALA A 62 -15.91 21.85 1.87
CA ALA A 62 -16.40 21.54 3.20
C ALA A 62 -15.63 22.32 4.27
N ALA A 63 -16.36 22.88 5.24
CA ALA A 63 -15.83 23.55 6.41
C ALA A 63 -15.86 22.66 7.66
N VAL A 64 -15.19 23.11 8.73
CA VAL A 64 -15.28 22.44 10.04
C VAL A 64 -16.68 22.64 10.59
N GLY A 65 -17.36 21.54 10.93
CA GLY A 65 -18.76 21.54 11.37
C GLY A 65 -19.74 21.07 10.29
N ASP A 66 -19.32 21.01 9.03
CA ASP A 66 -20.16 20.50 7.94
C ASP A 66 -20.23 18.98 7.92
N THR A 67 -21.33 18.47 7.36
CA THR A 67 -21.46 17.06 7.00
C THR A 67 -20.86 16.83 5.62
N ALA A 68 -19.94 15.87 5.51
CA ALA A 68 -19.34 15.48 4.24
C ALA A 68 -19.44 13.96 4.02
N THR A 69 -19.57 13.55 2.75
CA THR A 69 -19.62 12.13 2.37
C THR A 69 -18.23 11.64 2.04
N PHE A 70 -17.80 10.57 2.72
CA PHE A 70 -16.50 9.94 2.51
C PHE A 70 -16.68 8.57 1.87
N ILE A 71 -16.01 8.35 0.75
CA ILE A 71 -15.75 7.02 0.20
C ILE A 71 -14.30 6.70 0.52
N ILE A 72 -14.05 5.58 1.20
CA ILE A 72 -12.72 5.22 1.68
C ILE A 72 -12.43 3.77 1.31
N GLU A 73 -11.26 3.57 0.74
CA GLU A 73 -10.67 2.26 0.54
C GLU A 73 -9.23 2.27 1.07
N THR A 74 -8.68 1.09 1.34
CA THR A 74 -7.25 0.98 1.57
C THR A 74 -6.53 1.43 0.31
N ALA A 75 -5.65 2.42 0.43
CA ALA A 75 -4.78 2.77 -0.68
C ALA A 75 -3.89 1.55 -0.90
N GLY A 76 -4.21 0.76 -1.93
CA GLY A 76 -3.40 -0.39 -2.28
C GLY A 76 -1.96 0.08 -2.48
N ASP A 77 -1.02 -0.70 -1.97
CA ASP A 77 0.38 -0.62 -2.41
C ASP A 77 0.54 -1.15 -3.84
N ALA A 78 -0.52 -1.10 -4.67
CA ALA A 78 -0.53 -1.53 -6.06
C ALA A 78 0.34 -0.55 -6.85
N VAL A 79 1.65 -0.70 -6.67
CA VAL A 79 2.61 -0.33 -7.68
C VAL A 79 2.22 -1.17 -8.89
N GLU A 80 1.87 -0.53 -10.00
CA GLU A 80 1.88 -1.21 -11.28
C GLU A 80 3.34 -1.58 -11.55
N PHE A 81 3.69 -2.85 -11.34
CA PHE A 81 4.97 -3.39 -11.76
C PHE A 81 4.69 -4.59 -12.65
N GLU A 82 5.33 -4.61 -13.81
CA GLU A 82 5.34 -5.79 -14.65
C GLU A 82 6.31 -6.79 -14.05
N VAL A 83 5.79 -7.95 -13.66
CA VAL A 83 6.62 -9.11 -13.31
C VAL A 83 7.18 -9.66 -14.61
N PRO A 84 8.51 -9.68 -14.80
CA PRO A 84 9.07 -10.23 -16.03
C PRO A 84 8.74 -11.72 -16.17
N ASP A 85 8.47 -12.18 -17.40
CA ASP A 85 8.07 -13.56 -17.68
C ASP A 85 9.05 -14.60 -17.14
N TYR A 86 10.35 -14.29 -17.20
CA TYR A 86 11.39 -15.18 -16.69
C TYR A 86 11.32 -15.38 -15.16
N LEU A 87 10.86 -14.37 -14.39
CA LEU A 87 10.66 -14.50 -12.95
C LEU A 87 9.43 -15.36 -12.67
N ASN A 88 8.35 -15.14 -13.42
CA ASN A 88 7.14 -15.94 -13.31
C ASN A 88 7.40 -17.41 -13.65
N ALA A 89 8.17 -17.69 -14.70
CA ALA A 89 8.60 -19.03 -15.07
C ALA A 89 9.43 -19.70 -13.97
N ALA A 90 10.31 -18.96 -13.28
CA ALA A 90 11.08 -19.48 -12.16
C ALA A 90 10.22 -19.73 -10.91
N LEU A 91 9.25 -18.86 -10.61
CA LEU A 91 8.31 -19.04 -9.51
C LEU A 91 7.44 -20.29 -9.69
N LYS A 92 7.01 -20.59 -10.93
CA LYS A 92 6.26 -21.82 -11.24
C LYS A 92 7.04 -23.10 -10.93
N LYS A 93 8.38 -23.06 -10.97
CA LYS A 93 9.24 -24.21 -10.66
C LYS A 93 9.39 -24.46 -9.15
N SER A 94 8.97 -23.55 -8.28
CA SER A 94 9.10 -23.66 -6.83
C SER A 94 7.80 -23.32 -6.10
N VAL A 95 7.13 -24.36 -5.58
CA VAL A 95 5.88 -24.22 -4.82
C VAL A 95 6.05 -23.32 -3.60
N LYS A 96 7.17 -23.45 -2.88
CA LYS A 96 7.46 -22.62 -1.70
C LYS A 96 7.62 -21.14 -2.05
N ALA A 97 8.42 -20.84 -3.08
CA ALA A 97 8.65 -19.47 -3.51
C ALA A 97 7.37 -18.84 -4.09
N SER A 98 6.59 -19.60 -4.85
CA SER A 98 5.29 -19.16 -5.37
C SER A 98 4.29 -18.84 -4.24
N ALA A 99 4.19 -19.71 -3.24
CA ALA A 99 3.33 -19.47 -2.07
C ALA A 99 3.75 -18.22 -1.30
N GLN A 100 5.06 -17.99 -1.13
CA GLN A 100 5.56 -16.78 -0.49
C GLN A 100 5.34 -15.54 -1.37
N TRP A 101 5.53 -15.67 -2.68
CA TRP A 101 5.28 -14.60 -3.64
C TRP A 101 3.83 -14.13 -3.59
N VAL A 102 2.86 -15.03 -3.51
CA VAL A 102 1.44 -14.65 -3.35
C VAL A 102 1.20 -13.92 -2.02
N LYS A 103 1.91 -14.27 -0.95
CA LYS A 103 1.77 -13.68 0.40
C LYS A 103 2.42 -12.31 0.56
N ILE A 104 3.47 -11.98 -0.20
CA ILE A 104 4.16 -10.68 -0.05
C ILE A 104 3.35 -9.53 -0.65
N THR A 105 3.56 -8.32 -0.13
CA THR A 105 2.86 -7.13 -0.59
C THR A 105 3.25 -6.74 -2.01
N PRO A 106 2.39 -6.05 -2.78
CA PRO A 106 2.73 -5.65 -4.15
C PRO A 106 3.97 -4.74 -4.20
N LYS A 107 4.20 -3.90 -3.18
CA LYS A 107 5.45 -3.16 -3.02
C LYS A 107 6.69 -4.06 -2.98
N ALA A 108 6.67 -5.14 -2.19
CA ALA A 108 7.79 -6.07 -2.11
C ALA A 108 8.03 -6.79 -3.45
N LYS A 109 6.96 -7.15 -4.16
CA LYS A 109 7.06 -7.70 -5.51
C LYS A 109 7.68 -6.70 -6.50
N ALA A 110 7.31 -5.42 -6.41
CA ALA A 110 7.89 -4.34 -7.20
C ALA A 110 9.39 -4.15 -6.92
N GLU A 111 9.80 -4.22 -5.66
CA GLU A 111 11.22 -4.16 -5.26
C GLU A 111 12.02 -5.32 -5.87
N TRP A 112 11.49 -6.55 -5.82
CA TRP A 112 12.11 -7.71 -6.48
C TRP A 112 12.22 -7.53 -7.99
N ALA A 113 11.13 -7.11 -8.65
CA ALA A 113 11.11 -6.88 -10.08
C ALA A 113 12.16 -5.82 -10.49
N THR A 114 12.20 -4.68 -9.80
CA THR A 114 13.18 -3.60 -10.03
C THR A 114 14.61 -4.07 -9.80
N TRP A 115 14.85 -4.84 -8.75
CA TRP A 115 16.18 -5.38 -8.48
C TRP A 115 16.64 -6.31 -9.59
N ILE A 116 15.76 -7.14 -10.15
CA ILE A 116 16.13 -8.04 -11.25
C ILE A 116 16.32 -7.26 -12.56
N THR A 117 15.42 -6.33 -12.89
CA THR A 117 15.46 -5.55 -14.15
C THR A 117 16.56 -4.49 -14.18
N SER A 118 17.06 -4.05 -13.02
CA SER A 118 18.16 -3.06 -12.95
C SER A 118 19.47 -3.52 -13.60
N SER A 119 19.68 -4.82 -13.85
CA SER A 119 20.84 -5.30 -14.61
C SER A 119 20.55 -5.35 -16.11
N LYS A 120 21.46 -4.81 -16.92
CA LYS A 120 21.43 -4.94 -18.40
C LYS A 120 21.99 -6.28 -18.91
N LYS A 121 22.72 -7.03 -18.07
CA LYS A 121 23.33 -8.31 -18.44
C LYS A 121 22.39 -9.48 -18.16
N GLU A 122 22.13 -10.31 -19.16
CA GLU A 122 21.22 -11.46 -19.08
C GLU A 122 21.69 -12.51 -18.05
N GLU A 123 22.99 -12.83 -18.03
CA GLU A 123 23.57 -13.73 -17.01
C GLU A 123 23.29 -13.26 -15.57
N THR A 124 23.41 -11.96 -15.34
CA THR A 124 23.14 -11.37 -14.01
C THR A 124 21.64 -11.39 -13.69
N ARG A 125 20.75 -11.26 -14.68
CA ARG A 125 19.30 -11.39 -14.47
C ARG A 125 18.95 -12.80 -14.04
N THR A 126 19.47 -13.81 -14.72
CA THR A 126 19.25 -15.23 -14.38
C THR A 126 19.77 -15.56 -12.98
N ALA A 127 20.98 -15.08 -12.64
CA ALA A 127 21.53 -15.23 -11.29
C ALA A 127 20.66 -14.54 -10.22
N ARG A 128 20.12 -13.34 -10.50
CA ARG A 128 19.22 -12.63 -9.59
C ARG A 128 17.88 -13.36 -9.42
N VAL A 129 17.31 -13.91 -10.50
CA VAL A 129 16.07 -14.71 -10.44
C VAL A 129 16.28 -15.94 -9.56
N ALA A 130 17.36 -16.69 -9.76
CA ALA A 130 17.69 -17.85 -8.93
C ALA A 130 17.81 -17.45 -7.45
N LYS A 131 18.52 -16.34 -7.17
CA LYS A 131 18.67 -15.80 -5.82
C LYS A 131 17.34 -15.33 -5.20
N THR A 132 16.44 -14.76 -6.00
CA THR A 132 15.08 -14.40 -5.56
C THR A 132 14.27 -15.64 -5.17
N ILE A 133 14.29 -16.70 -5.97
CA ILE A 133 13.58 -17.96 -5.64
C ILE A 133 14.14 -18.58 -4.36
N GLU A 134 15.45 -18.62 -4.20
CA GLU A 134 16.10 -19.16 -3.00
C GLU A 134 15.71 -18.37 -1.75
N ARG A 135 15.76 -17.04 -1.80
CA ARG A 135 15.39 -16.15 -0.69
C ARG A 135 13.89 -16.22 -0.36
N LEU A 136 13.02 -16.22 -1.36
CA LEU A 136 11.58 -16.40 -1.15
C LEU A 136 11.27 -17.78 -0.55
N ALA A 137 11.99 -18.82 -0.95
CA ALA A 137 11.84 -20.16 -0.36
C ALA A 137 12.34 -20.23 1.09
N LYS A 138 13.33 -19.40 1.46
CA LYS A 138 13.80 -19.22 2.85
C LYS A 138 12.86 -18.34 3.70
N GLY A 139 11.94 -17.61 3.07
CA GLY A 139 10.92 -16.80 3.73
C GLY A 139 11.17 -15.29 3.66
N ASP A 140 12.26 -14.86 3.03
CA ASP A 140 12.58 -13.44 2.90
C ASP A 140 11.55 -12.73 2.02
N LYS A 141 11.15 -11.54 2.45
CA LYS A 141 10.11 -10.77 1.75
C LYS A 141 10.69 -9.71 0.83
N ARG A 142 11.96 -9.31 1.03
CA ARG A 142 12.60 -8.20 0.31
C ARG A 142 13.99 -8.58 -0.20
N PRO A 143 14.46 -7.95 -1.30
CA PRO A 143 15.81 -8.17 -1.81
C PRO A 143 16.93 -7.60 -0.93
N SER A 144 16.62 -6.66 -0.03
CA SER A 144 17.61 -5.93 0.77
C SER A 144 17.69 -6.34 2.25
N GLU A 145 17.00 -7.40 2.66
CA GLU A 145 17.17 -8.02 3.98
C GLU A 145 18.18 -9.18 3.93
#